data_AF-A0A914GH47-F1
#
_entry.id   AF-A0A914GH47-F1
#
_cell.length_a   1.000
_cell.length_b   1.000
_cell.length_c   1.000
_cell.angle_alpha   90.00
_cell.angle_beta   90.00
_cell.angle_gamma   90.00
#
_symmetry.space_group_name_H-M   'P 1'
#
loop_
_entity.id
_entity.type
_entity.pdbx_description
1 polymer ?
#
loop_
_entity_poly.entity_id
_entity_poly.type
_entity_poly.pdbx_seq_one_letter_code
_entity_poly.pdbx_strand_id
1 'polypeptide(L)'
;MDYTALTESFKSLMVNKENFTEEDAEAFKYTFGKPGCGLTCPINYYRAAKRRLCTAPLGIDKLVEPKTLIIWGEKDAALCLDGALDSVTRCKEAKLVQIPNASHFLHQEF
;
A
#
# COMPACT_ATOMS: atom_id res chain seq x y z
N MET A 1 5.10 -9.53 22.27
CA MET A 1 5.78 -9.58 20.95
C MET A 1 6.39 -8.22 20.73
N ASP A 2 7.67 -8.16 20.37
CA ASP A 2 8.35 -6.91 20.03
C ASP A 2 7.94 -6.51 18.61
N TYR A 3 7.31 -5.35 18.46
CA TYR A 3 6.80 -4.81 17.18
C TYR A 3 7.76 -3.80 16.54
N THR A 4 8.98 -3.66 17.06
CA THR A 4 9.97 -2.73 16.50
C THR A 4 10.26 -3.02 15.02
N ALA A 5 10.35 -4.29 14.64
CA ALA A 5 10.56 -4.68 13.25
C ALA A 5 9.41 -4.21 12.31
N LEU A 6 8.19 -4.09 12.83
CA LEU A 6 7.05 -3.59 12.05
C LEU A 6 7.23 -2.10 11.74
N THR A 7 7.55 -1.29 12.75
CA THR A 7 7.71 0.16 12.58
C THR A 7 8.94 0.51 11.76
N GLU A 8 10.02 -0.25 11.89
CA GLU A 8 11.19 -0.12 10.99
C GLU A 8 10.85 -0.47 9.54
N SER A 9 10.00 -1.48 9.32
CA SER A 9 9.53 -1.82 7.98
C SER A 9 8.73 -0.66 7.36
N PHE A 10 7.82 -0.03 8.12
CA PHE A 10 7.10 1.17 7.65
C PHE A 10 8.05 2.32 7.30
N LYS A 11 8.97 2.67 8.21
CA LYS A 11 9.96 3.75 7.97
C LYS A 11 10.85 3.46 6.77
N SER A 12 11.18 2.20 6.50
CA SER A 12 12.00 1.83 5.34
C SER A 12 11.32 2.06 3.99
N LEU A 13 9.98 2.15 3.97
CA LEU A 13 9.16 2.40 2.79
C LEU A 13 8.76 3.87 2.62
N MET A 14 9.45 4.78 3.31
CA MET A 14 9.19 6.22 3.28
C MET A 14 10.43 6.99 2.86
N VAL A 15 10.23 8.07 2.12
CA VAL A 15 11.27 9.05 1.82
C VAL A 15 11.33 10.09 2.94
N ASN A 16 10.18 10.64 3.34
CA ASN A 16 10.08 11.66 4.39
C ASN A 16 9.85 11.02 5.77
N LYS A 17 10.83 10.25 6.26
CA LYS A 17 10.72 9.48 7.51
C LYS A 17 10.42 10.34 8.74
N GLU A 18 10.84 11.61 8.72
CA GLU A 18 10.59 12.58 9.77
C GLU A 18 9.09 12.85 10.00
N ASN A 19 8.25 12.63 8.97
CA ASN A 19 6.80 12.78 9.07
C ASN A 19 6.13 11.60 9.79
N PHE A 20 6.82 10.46 9.91
CA PHE A 20 6.33 9.33 10.68
C PHE A 20 6.78 9.45 12.13
N THR A 21 5.86 9.91 12.97
CA THR A 21 6.15 10.23 14.37
C THR A 21 6.22 8.98 15.24
N GLU A 22 6.74 9.13 16.47
CA GLU A 22 6.66 8.03 17.44
C GLU A 22 5.21 7.74 17.86
N GLU A 23 4.32 8.74 17.83
CA GLU A 23 2.90 8.53 18.08
C GLU A 23 2.27 7.62 17.03
N ASP A 24 2.60 7.81 15.75
CA ASP A 24 2.18 6.92 14.67
C ASP A 24 2.70 5.50 14.90
N ALA A 25 3.99 5.38 15.25
CA ALA A 25 4.62 4.10 15.56
C ALA A 25 3.89 3.37 16.69
N GLU A 26 3.58 4.06 17.80
CA GLU A 26 2.85 3.51 18.92
C GLU A 26 1.40 3.13 18.56
N ALA A 27 0.72 3.89 17.69
CA ALA A 27 -0.61 3.55 17.21
C ALA A 27 -0.63 2.21 16.44
N PHE A 28 0.39 1.96 15.60
CA PHE A 28 0.56 0.69 14.91
C PHE A 28 0.89 -0.45 15.89
N LYS A 29 1.86 -0.24 16.80
CA LYS A 29 2.23 -1.23 17.83
C LYS A 29 1.03 -1.59 18.72
N TYR A 30 0.22 -0.61 19.12
CA TYR A 30 -1.01 -0.83 19.89
C TYR A 30 -2.01 -1.67 19.11
N THR A 31 -2.25 -1.32 17.84
CA THR A 31 -3.25 -2.00 16.99
C THR A 31 -2.87 -3.46 16.74
N PHE A 32 -1.63 -3.71 16.30
CA PHE A 32 -1.13 -5.07 16.08
C PHE A 32 -0.77 -5.79 17.37
N GLY A 33 -0.64 -5.10 18.50
CA GLY A 33 -0.43 -5.67 19.81
C GLY A 33 -1.67 -6.30 20.45
N LYS A 34 -2.88 -6.01 19.94
CA LYS A 34 -4.14 -6.48 20.53
C LYS A 34 -4.22 -8.01 20.58
N PRO A 35 -4.60 -8.60 21.73
CA PRO A 35 -4.86 -10.04 21.84
C PRO A 35 -5.87 -10.51 20.78
N GLY A 36 -5.56 -11.59 20.07
CA GLY A 36 -6.41 -12.14 19.00
C GLY A 36 -6.33 -11.41 17.65
N CYS A 37 -5.79 -10.19 17.58
CA CYS A 37 -5.74 -9.34 16.39
C CYS A 37 -4.31 -9.05 15.89
N GLY A 38 -3.32 -9.82 16.35
CA GLY A 38 -1.90 -9.61 15.99
C GLY A 38 -1.59 -9.76 14.50
N LEU A 39 -0.34 -10.09 14.16
CA LEU A 39 0.08 -10.20 12.76
C LEU A 39 -0.70 -11.25 11.94
N THR A 40 -1.50 -12.10 12.58
CA THR A 40 -2.42 -13.04 11.93
C THR A 40 -3.31 -12.39 10.88
N CYS A 41 -3.91 -11.23 11.18
CA CYS A 41 -4.80 -10.53 10.25
C CYS A 41 -4.09 -10.08 8.96
N PRO A 42 -3.01 -9.26 9.01
CA PRO A 42 -2.30 -8.86 7.81
C PRO A 42 -1.69 -10.06 7.06
N ILE A 43 -1.18 -11.08 7.75
CA ILE A 43 -0.66 -12.29 7.11
C ILE A 43 -1.78 -13.02 6.34
N ASN A 44 -2.97 -13.14 6.94
CA ASN A 44 -4.10 -13.81 6.30
C ASN A 44 -4.62 -13.03 5.09
N TYR A 45 -4.51 -11.69 5.06
CA TYR A 45 -4.78 -10.90 3.87
C TYR A 45 -3.90 -11.34 2.70
N TYR A 46 -2.58 -11.44 2.89
CA TYR A 46 -1.67 -11.89 1.84
C TYR A 46 -1.90 -13.36 1.42
N ARG A 47 -2.20 -14.25 2.38
CA ARG A 47 -2.57 -15.65 2.07
C ARG A 47 -3.83 -15.72 1.22
N ALA A 48 -4.84 -14.90 1.52
CA ALA A 48 -6.07 -14.84 0.76
C ALA A 48 -5.87 -14.26 -0.64
N ALA A 49 -5.05 -13.20 -0.77
CA ALA A 49 -4.71 -12.60 -2.05
C ALA A 49 -4.00 -13.61 -2.97
N LYS A 50 -2.98 -14.31 -2.45
CA LYS A 50 -2.29 -15.39 -3.18
C LYS A 50 -3.26 -16.48 -3.62
N ARG A 51 -4.14 -16.95 -2.72
CA ARG A 51 -5.14 -17.96 -3.07
C ARG A 51 -6.05 -17.47 -4.20
N ARG A 52 -6.59 -16.25 -4.10
CA ARG A 52 -7.47 -15.68 -5.14
C ARG A 52 -6.78 -15.59 -6.51
N LEU A 53 -5.53 -15.14 -6.55
CA LEU A 53 -4.72 -15.08 -7.77
C LEU A 53 -4.54 -16.47 -8.41
N CYS A 54 -4.47 -17.53 -7.61
CA CYS A 54 -4.33 -18.89 -8.11
C CYS A 54 -5.66 -19.57 -8.50
N THR A 55 -6.79 -19.14 -7.93
CA THR A 55 -8.05 -19.90 -8.01
C THR A 55 -9.15 -19.24 -8.83
N ALA A 56 -9.03 -17.96 -9.19
CA ALA A 56 -10.06 -17.24 -9.91
C ALA A 56 -9.45 -16.34 -11.00
N PRO A 57 -10.07 -16.28 -12.20
CA PRO A 57 -9.73 -15.23 -13.15
C PRO A 57 -10.02 -13.88 -12.53
N LEU A 58 -9.09 -12.93 -12.68
CA LEU A 58 -9.14 -11.62 -12.02
C LEU A 58 -10.29 -10.71 -12.47
N GLY A 59 -11.15 -11.16 -13.41
CA GLY A 59 -12.31 -10.38 -13.89
C GLY A 59 -11.92 -9.06 -14.53
N ILE A 60 -10.79 -9.04 -15.25
CA ILE A 60 -10.13 -7.83 -15.76
C ILE A 60 -10.59 -7.40 -17.16
N ASP A 61 -11.64 -8.04 -17.68
CA ASP A 61 -12.08 -7.86 -19.06
C ASP A 61 -12.88 -6.56 -19.27
N LYS A 62 -13.35 -5.95 -18.18
CA LYS A 62 -14.13 -4.71 -18.23
C LYS A 62 -13.31 -3.52 -17.75
N LEU A 63 -13.33 -2.44 -18.52
CA LEU A 63 -12.76 -1.16 -18.12
C LEU A 63 -13.52 -0.56 -16.94
N VAL A 64 -12.80 0.16 -16.07
CA VAL A 64 -13.36 0.97 -14.99
C VAL A 64 -14.06 2.19 -15.63
N GLU A 65 -15.38 2.27 -15.48
CA GLU A 65 -16.21 3.33 -16.09
C GLU A 65 -16.07 4.71 -15.40
N PRO A 66 -16.00 4.82 -14.06
CA PRO A 66 -15.87 6.12 -13.41
C PRO A 66 -14.56 6.84 -13.76
N LYS A 67 -14.61 8.18 -13.79
CA LYS A 67 -13.40 9.01 -13.87
C LYS A 67 -12.48 8.68 -12.70
N THR A 68 -11.25 8.26 -13.00
CA THR A 68 -10.33 7.70 -12.01
C THR A 68 -9.09 8.59 -11.86
N LEU A 69 -8.75 8.93 -10.62
CA LEU A 69 -7.48 9.59 -10.29
C LEU A 69 -6.57 8.54 -9.65
N ILE A 70 -5.40 8.33 -10.24
CA ILE A 70 -4.34 7.46 -9.70
C ILE A 70 -3.24 8.39 -9.19
N ILE A 71 -2.87 8.23 -7.92
CA ILE A 71 -1.79 8.99 -7.28
C ILE A 71 -0.67 8.02 -6.96
N TRP A 72 0.57 8.36 -7.32
CA TRP A 72 1.71 7.45 -7.23
C TRP A 72 2.95 8.14 -6.69
N GLY A 73 3.67 7.50 -5.77
CA GLY A 73 4.99 7.97 -5.32
C GLY A 73 6.09 7.52 -6.27
N GLU A 74 6.88 8.44 -6.80
CA GLU A 74 7.95 8.11 -7.76
C GLU A 74 9.03 7.18 -7.19
N LYS A 75 9.18 7.14 -5.87
CA LYS A 75 10.16 6.33 -5.14
C LYS A 75 9.52 5.15 -4.39
N ASP A 76 8.35 4.67 -4.83
CA ASP A 76 7.71 3.50 -4.24
C ASP A 76 8.64 2.27 -4.36
N ALA A 77 8.99 1.67 -3.22
CA ALA A 77 9.87 0.51 -3.15
C ALA A 77 9.11 -0.82 -3.13
N ALA A 78 7.79 -0.79 -2.93
CA ALA A 78 6.93 -1.96 -2.86
C ALA A 78 6.24 -2.26 -4.19
N LEU A 79 5.96 -1.23 -5.01
CA LEU A 79 5.26 -1.34 -6.29
C LEU A 79 6.02 -0.65 -7.43
N CYS A 80 5.99 -1.24 -8.63
CA CYS A 80 6.61 -0.65 -9.82
C CYS A 80 5.69 0.37 -10.53
N LEU A 81 6.28 1.41 -11.13
CA LEU A 81 5.55 2.42 -11.89
C LEU A 81 4.75 1.82 -13.06
N ASP A 82 5.25 0.75 -13.67
CA ASP A 82 4.55 0.04 -14.75
C ASP A 82 3.17 -0.43 -14.31
N GLY A 83 2.99 -0.83 -13.04
CA GLY A 83 1.68 -1.20 -12.50
C GLY A 83 0.70 -0.02 -12.47
N ALA A 84 1.18 1.20 -12.22
CA ALA A 84 0.34 2.41 -12.28
C ALA A 84 -0.03 2.75 -13.72
N LEU A 85 0.92 2.66 -14.65
CA LEU A 85 0.69 2.87 -16.08
C LEU A 85 -0.31 1.87 -16.65
N ASP A 86 -0.14 0.59 -16.34
CA ASP A 86 -1.08 -0.47 -16.70
C ASP A 86 -2.47 -0.20 -16.13
N SER A 87 -2.57 0.30 -14.90
CA SER A 87 -3.84 0.64 -14.27
C SER A 87 -4.59 1.76 -15.01
N VAL A 88 -3.88 2.75 -15.58
CA VAL A 88 -4.48 3.79 -16.43
C VAL A 88 -5.15 3.17 -17.65
N THR A 89 -4.51 2.17 -18.29
CA THR A 89 -5.07 1.50 -19.49
C THR A 89 -6.36 0.73 -19.20
N ARG A 90 -6.62 0.41 -17.92
CA ARG A 90 -7.82 -0.30 -17.47
C ARG A 90 -8.97 0.64 -17.09
N CYS A 91 -8.80 1.95 -17.26
CA CYS A 91 -9.82 2.95 -16.96
C CYS A 91 -10.31 3.61 -18.25
N LYS A 92 -11.61 3.89 -18.35
CA LYS A 92 -12.18 4.61 -19.49
C LYS A 92 -11.72 6.07 -19.55
N GLU A 93 -11.61 6.70 -18.39
CA GLU A 93 -11.02 8.02 -18.20
C GLU A 93 -10.19 8.00 -16.92
N ALA A 94 -8.87 8.23 -17.06
CA ALA A 94 -7.98 8.30 -15.92
C ALA A 94 -6.98 9.44 -16.01
N LYS A 95 -6.60 9.96 -14.84
CA LYS A 95 -5.47 10.86 -14.65
C LYS A 95 -4.48 10.20 -13.71
N LEU A 96 -3.23 10.08 -14.14
CA LEU A 96 -2.11 9.69 -13.27
C LEU A 96 -1.40 10.94 -12.77
N VAL A 97 -1.22 11.05 -11.46
CA VAL A 97 -0.42 12.08 -10.81
C VAL A 97 0.72 11.39 -10.08
N GLN A 98 1.93 11.63 -10.55
CA GLN A 98 3.15 11.20 -9.88
C GLN A 98 3.61 12.29 -8.92
N ILE A 99 3.92 11.90 -7.69
CA ILE A 99 4.37 12.82 -6.65
C ILE A 99 5.87 12.64 -6.46
N PRO A 100 6.67 13.68 -6.79
CA PRO A 100 8.11 13.61 -6.64
C PRO A 100 8.50 13.52 -5.17
N ASN A 101 9.60 12.81 -4.90
CA ASN A 101 10.13 12.61 -3.54
C ASN A 101 9.14 11.95 -2.56
N ALA A 102 8.21 11.14 -3.06
CA ALA A 102 7.32 10.31 -2.24
C ALA A 102 7.51 8.83 -2.54
N SER A 103 7.26 7.97 -1.56
CA SER A 103 7.30 6.52 -1.70
C SER A 103 5.90 5.91 -1.53
N HIS A 104 5.79 4.86 -0.72
CA HIS A 104 4.62 3.99 -0.67
C HIS A 104 3.44 4.59 0.12
N PHE A 105 3.74 5.26 1.24
CA PHE A 105 2.73 5.76 2.18
C PHE A 105 2.45 7.25 1.96
N LEU A 106 1.99 7.60 0.75
CA LEU A 106 1.75 9.00 0.34
C LEU A 106 1.00 9.84 1.38
N HIS A 107 -0.03 9.28 2.01
CA HIS A 107 -0.85 9.98 3.01
C HIS A 107 -0.11 10.33 4.32
N GLN A 108 1.08 9.77 4.55
CA GLN A 108 1.94 10.09 5.69
C GLN A 108 3.16 10.94 5.27
N GLU A 109 3.36 11.17 3.96
CA GLU A 109 4.54 11.87 3.43
C GLU A 109 4.25 13.33 3.04
N PHE A 110 2.99 13.78 3.12
CA PHE A 110 2.53 15.14 2.75
C PHE A 110 1.64 15.78 3.82
#